data_AF-A0A8J2L142-F1
#
_entry.id   AF-A0A8J2L142-F1
#
_cell.length_a   1.000
_cell.length_b   1.000
_cell.length_c   1.000
_cell.angle_alpha   90.00
_cell.angle_beta   90.00
_cell.angle_gamma   90.00
#
_symmetry.space_group_name_H-M   'P 1'
#
loop_
_entity.id
_entity.type
_entity.pdbx_description
1 polymer ?
#
loop_
_entity_poly.entity_id
_entity_poly.type
_entity_poly.pdbx_seq_one_letter_code
_entity_poly.pdbx_strand_id
1 'polypeptide(L)'
;MKEKRYVVLFTCLAVRAVHLEVAATLATDSAINAVRRFIDRRGTPVDLYSDNGRNLRGAERELREAFENMDKGALKEFATLKMFHWHFIPPGSPHMGKLGD
;
A
#
# COMPACT_ATOMS: atom_id res chain seq x y z
N MET A 1 6.46 -29.82 -2.91
CA MET A 1 5.65 -28.90 -2.07
C MET A 1 5.08 -27.80 -2.96
N LYS A 2 3.77 -27.52 -2.88
CA LYS A 2 3.17 -26.33 -3.50
C LYS A 2 3.05 -25.25 -2.44
N GLU A 3 3.71 -24.11 -2.65
CA GLU A 3 3.65 -22.99 -1.72
C GLU A 3 2.69 -21.92 -2.26
N LYS A 4 1.83 -21.37 -1.39
CA LYS A 4 0.92 -20.31 -1.79
C LYS A 4 1.69 -18.99 -1.90
N ARG A 5 1.40 -18.21 -2.93
CA ARG A 5 1.88 -16.85 -3.13
C ARG A 5 0.69 -15.95 -3.43
N TYR A 6 0.82 -14.69 -3.04
CA TYR A 6 -0.20 -13.68 -3.22
C TYR A 6 0.38 -12.53 -4.04
N VAL A 7 -0.49 -11.70 -4.59
CA VAL A 7 -0.10 -10.51 -5.34
C VAL A 7 -0.90 -9.34 -4.81
N VAL A 8 -0.21 -8.22 -4.57
CA VAL A 8 -0.84 -6.93 -4.32
C VAL A 8 -1.01 -6.24 -5.66
N LEU A 9 -2.26 -5.94 -5.99
CA LEU A 9 -2.66 -5.26 -7.21
C LEU A 9 -2.77 -3.76 -6.94
N PHE A 10 -1.99 -2.96 -7.66
CA PHE A 10 -2.09 -1.51 -7.65
C PHE A 10 -2.66 -1.04 -8.98
N THR A 11 -3.66 -0.16 -8.92
CA THR A 11 -4.30 0.43 -10.10
C THR A 11 -4.20 1.95 -10.01
N CYS A 12 -3.66 2.58 -11.06
CA CYS A 12 -3.63 4.04 -11.15
C CYS A 12 -5.01 4.56 -11.55
N LEU A 13 -5.57 5.46 -10.74
CA LEU A 13 -6.91 5.99 -10.96
C LEU A 13 -6.99 6.98 -12.14
N ALA A 14 -5.88 7.65 -12.48
CA ALA A 14 -5.84 8.64 -13.53
C ALA A 14 -5.76 8.02 -14.94
N VAL A 15 -4.92 6.99 -15.10
CA VAL A 15 -4.59 6.43 -16.42
C VAL A 15 -4.92 4.94 -16.55
N ARG A 16 -5.57 4.33 -15.54
CA ARG A 16 -5.91 2.90 -15.49
C ARG A 16 -4.71 1.95 -15.65
N ALA A 17 -3.49 2.42 -15.35
CA ALA A 17 -2.30 1.58 -15.36
C ALA A 17 -2.32 0.57 -14.21
N VAL A 18 -1.82 -0.64 -14.46
CA VAL A 18 -1.78 -1.73 -13.48
C VAL A 18 -0.34 -2.06 -13.10
N HIS A 19 -0.08 -2.24 -11.80
CA HIS A 19 1.19 -2.69 -11.27
C HIS A 19 0.97 -3.83 -10.27
N LEU A 20 1.83 -4.84 -10.33
CA LEU A 20 1.72 -6.04 -9.51
C LEU A 20 2.98 -6.22 -8.66
N GLU A 21 2.79 -6.43 -7.37
CA GLU A 21 3.88 -6.77 -6.44
C GLU A 21 3.61 -8.11 -5.78
N VAL A 22 4.58 -9.01 -5.81
CA VAL A 22 4.45 -10.33 -5.18
C VAL A 22 4.50 -10.19 -3.66
N ALA A 23 3.55 -10.79 -2.96
CA ALA A 23 3.54 -10.96 -1.53
C ALA A 23 3.77 -12.44 -1.18
N ALA A 24 4.78 -12.72 -0.37
CA ALA A 24 5.12 -14.09 0.01
C ALA A 24 3.97 -14.74 0.79
N THR A 25 3.30 -13.97 1.66
CA THR A 25 2.16 -14.39 2.47
C THR A 25 1.07 -13.31 2.50
N LEU A 26 -0.06 -13.59 3.15
CA LEU A 26 -1.11 -12.60 3.47
C LEU A 26 -0.84 -11.84 4.77
N ALA A 27 0.37 -11.91 5.33
CA ALA A 27 0.72 -11.18 6.53
C ALA A 27 1.05 -9.69 6.24
N THR A 28 1.04 -8.89 7.30
CA THR A 28 1.28 -7.44 7.24
C THR A 28 2.65 -7.08 6.69
N ASP A 29 3.70 -7.78 7.11
CA ASP A 29 5.09 -7.61 6.64
C ASP A 29 5.21 -7.76 5.11
N SER A 30 4.53 -8.76 4.55
CA SER A 30 4.48 -9.00 3.12
C SER A 30 3.76 -7.87 2.38
N ALA A 31 2.71 -7.29 2.97
CA ALA A 31 2.00 -6.14 2.43
C ALA A 31 2.84 -4.86 2.49
N ILE A 32 3.51 -4.57 3.60
CA ILE A 32 4.43 -3.42 3.75
C ILE A 32 5.52 -3.48 2.68
N ASN A 33 6.14 -4.65 2.51
CA ASN A 33 7.20 -4.83 1.53
C ASN A 33 6.71 -4.66 0.08
N ALA A 34 5.47 -5.07 -0.22
CA ALA A 34 4.86 -4.83 -1.52
C ALA A 34 4.61 -3.33 -1.77
N VAL A 35 4.08 -2.61 -0.78
CA VAL A 35 3.85 -1.16 -0.89
C VAL A 35 5.16 -0.39 -1.05
N ARG A 36 6.20 -0.75 -0.29
CA ARG A 36 7.54 -0.14 -0.44
C ARG A 36 8.09 -0.31 -1.85
N ARG A 37 8.09 -1.54 -2.38
CA ARG A 37 8.56 -1.80 -3.76
C ARG A 37 7.75 -1.04 -4.80
N PHE A 38 6.44 -0.93 -4.63
CA PHE A 38 5.60 -0.13 -5.52
C PHE A 38 6.03 1.34 -5.51
N ILE A 39 6.20 1.94 -4.33
CA ILE A 39 6.65 3.33 -4.15
C ILE A 39 8.04 3.53 -4.74
N ASP A 40 8.99 2.64 -4.45
CA ASP A 40 10.36 2.73 -4.96
C ASP A 40 10.41 2.71 -6.49
N ARG A 41 9.49 1.97 -7.13
CA ARG A 41 9.44 1.83 -8.60
C ARG A 41 8.59 2.89 -9.31
N ARG A 42 7.49 3.34 -8.69
CA ARG A 42 6.48 4.22 -9.33
C ARG A 42 6.45 5.63 -8.76
N GLY A 43 7.21 5.89 -7.70
CA GLY A 43 7.08 7.08 -6.88
C GLY A 43 5.94 6.96 -5.88
N THR A 44 5.92 7.86 -4.90
CA THR A 44 4.83 7.89 -3.91
C THR A 44 3.56 8.45 -4.54
N PRO A 45 2.41 7.76 -4.44
CA PRO A 45 1.12 8.34 -4.80
C PRO A 45 0.77 9.53 -3.89
N VAL A 46 -0.30 10.29 -4.20
CA VAL A 46 -0.87 11.28 -3.26
C VAL A 46 -1.98 10.65 -2.41
N ASP A 47 -2.74 9.74 -2.99
CA ASP A 47 -3.79 8.99 -2.30
C ASP A 47 -3.67 7.50 -2.64
N LEU A 48 -3.79 6.66 -1.62
CA LEU A 48 -3.87 5.21 -1.76
C LEU A 48 -5.19 4.73 -1.18
N TYR A 49 -6.01 4.09 -2.01
CA TYR A 49 -7.28 3.51 -1.59
C TYR A 49 -7.13 1.98 -1.50
N SER A 50 -7.60 1.39 -0.41
CA SER A 50 -7.60 -0.07 -0.26
C SER A 50 -8.84 -0.60 0.45
N ASP A 51 -9.05 -1.91 0.38
CA ASP A 51 -10.02 -2.58 1.24
C ASP A 51 -9.56 -2.67 2.70
N ASN A 52 -10.48 -3.08 3.58
CA ASN A 52 -10.23 -3.25 5.01
C ASN A 52 -9.50 -4.56 5.38
N GLY A 53 -8.72 -5.13 4.46
CA GLY A 53 -7.88 -6.29 4.72
C GLY A 53 -6.99 -6.07 5.94
N ARG A 54 -6.96 -7.04 6.86
CA ARG A 54 -6.23 -6.93 8.13
C ARG A 54 -4.74 -6.66 7.93
N ASN A 55 -4.16 -7.24 6.89
CA ASN A 55 -2.77 -7.02 6.47
C ASN A 55 -2.53 -5.59 5.98
N LEU A 56 -3.49 -4.98 5.28
CA LEU A 56 -3.39 -3.61 4.79
C LEU A 56 -3.59 -2.59 5.92
N ARG A 57 -4.55 -2.83 6.82
CA ARG A 57 -4.72 -2.06 8.05
C ARG A 57 -3.50 -2.12 8.96
N GLY A 58 -2.90 -3.31 9.10
CA GLY A 58 -1.65 -3.48 9.82
C GLY A 58 -0.50 -2.71 9.17
N ALA A 59 -0.39 -2.79 7.84
CA ALA A 59 0.68 -2.15 7.09
C ALA A 59 0.62 -0.63 7.22
N GLU A 60 -0.58 -0.05 7.09
CA GLU A 60 -0.80 1.38 7.26
C GLU A 60 -0.39 1.85 8.66
N ARG A 61 -0.82 1.14 9.71
CA ARG A 61 -0.47 1.47 11.09
C ARG A 61 1.04 1.41 11.32
N GLU A 62 1.68 0.30 10.94
CA GLU A 62 3.12 0.10 11.17
C GLU A 62 3.97 1.10 10.38
N LEU A 63 3.57 1.43 9.14
CA LEU A 63 4.25 2.45 8.35
C LEU A 63 4.10 3.85 8.97
N ARG A 64 2.92 4.18 9.51
CA ARG A 64 2.69 5.44 10.22
C ARG A 64 3.51 5.53 11.51
N GLU A 65 3.52 4.47 12.32
CA GLU A 65 4.30 4.42 13.56
C GLU A 65 5.81 4.48 13.29
N ALA A 66 6.30 3.77 12.29
CA ALA A 66 7.70 3.83 11.88
C ALA A 66 8.11 5.25 11.44
N PHE A 67 7.18 5.98 10.82
CA PHE A 67 7.38 7.37 10.46
C PHE A 67 7.42 8.29 11.69
N GLU A 68 6.46 8.17 12.62
CA GLU A 68 6.38 9.01 13.81
C GLU A 68 7.61 8.88 14.72
N ASN A 69 8.21 7.69 14.76
CA ASN A 69 9.37 7.39 15.58
C ASN A 69 10.73 7.70 14.91
N MET A 70 10.75 8.17 13.66
CA MET A 70 12.00 8.44 12.93
C MET A 70 12.55 9.84 13.22
N ASP A 71 13.87 9.95 13.41
CA ASP A 71 14.55 11.21 13.71
C ASP A 71 14.51 12.17 12.51
N LYS A 72 14.16 13.44 12.77
CA LYS A 72 13.79 14.46 11.76
C LYS A 72 14.96 14.88 10.86
N GLY A 73 16.18 14.43 11.14
CA GLY A 73 17.39 14.71 10.36
C GLY A 73 17.58 13.81 9.12
N ALA A 74 17.00 12.61 9.10
CA ALA A 74 17.16 11.64 7.99
C ALA A 74 16.13 11.82 6.85
N LEU A 75 15.45 12.97 6.82
CA LEU A 75 14.16 13.19 6.18
C LEU A 75 14.12 13.05 4.64
N LYS A 76 15.25 12.93 3.93
CA LYS A 76 15.29 13.16 2.48
C LYS A 76 14.75 12.00 1.64
N GLU A 77 15.00 10.76 2.03
CA GLU A 77 14.43 9.56 1.38
C GLU A 77 13.03 9.21 1.93
N PHE A 78 12.74 9.60 3.17
CA PHE A 78 11.49 9.28 3.87
C PHE A 78 10.43 10.38 3.88
N ALA A 79 10.74 11.60 3.42
CA ALA A 79 9.74 12.63 3.14
C ALA A 79 8.70 12.14 2.13
N THR A 80 9.06 11.19 1.27
CA THR A 80 8.14 10.50 0.36
C THR A 80 7.05 9.71 1.09
N LEU A 81 7.27 9.27 2.34
CA LEU A 81 6.24 8.65 3.20
C LEU A 81 5.34 9.67 3.93
N LYS A 82 5.70 10.97 3.98
CA LYS A 82 4.79 12.04 4.43
C LYS A 82 3.62 12.28 3.46
N MET A 83 3.71 11.78 2.23
CA MET A 83 3.05 12.40 1.09
C MET A 83 1.75 11.73 0.63
N PHE A 84 1.33 10.63 1.24
CA PHE A 84 0.10 9.98 0.78
C PHE A 84 -0.90 9.62 1.86
N HIS A 85 -2.15 9.99 1.58
CA HIS A 85 -3.28 9.66 2.42
C HIS A 85 -3.73 8.24 2.10
N TRP A 86 -3.67 7.36 3.09
CA TRP A 86 -4.17 6.01 2.95
C TRP A 86 -5.63 5.94 3.40
N HIS A 87 -6.52 5.77 2.43
CA HIS A 87 -7.95 5.66 2.61
C HIS A 87 -8.40 4.20 2.58
N PHE A 88 -9.36 3.87 3.42
CA PHE A 88 -10.00 2.57 3.45
C PHE A 88 -11.45 2.69 3.02
N ILE A 89 -11.86 1.92 2.01
CA ILE A 89 -13.24 1.95 1.53
C ILE A 89 -14.20 1.42 2.62
N PRO A 90 -15.48 1.84 2.63
CA PRO A 90 -16.45 1.33 3.59
C PRO A 90 -16.60 -0.20 3.51
N PRO A 91 -16.78 -0.89 4.65
CA PRO A 91 -17.02 -2.33 4.67
C PRO A 91 -18.23 -2.70 3.78
N GLY A 92 -18.14 -3.81 3.04
CA GLY A 92 -19.24 -4.28 2.21
C GLY A 92 -19.53 -3.45 0.95
N SER A 93 -18.65 -2.50 0.58
CA SER A 93 -18.78 -1.71 -0.64
C SER A 93 -17.72 -2.09 -1.69
N PRO A 94 -17.74 -3.33 -2.25
CA PRO A 94 -16.74 -3.79 -3.21
C PRO A 94 -16.73 -2.98 -4.51
N HIS A 95 -17.84 -2.30 -4.82
CA HIS A 95 -17.95 -1.40 -5.97
C HIS A 95 -17.09 -0.13 -5.84
N MET A 96 -16.81 0.33 -4.61
CA MET A 96 -15.93 1.49 -4.38
C MET A 96 -14.44 1.17 -4.63
N GLY A 97 -14.08 -0.12 -4.72
CA GLY A 97 -12.77 -0.57 -5.16
C GLY A 97 -12.66 -0.79 -6.68
N LYS A 98 -13.78 -0.73 -7.40
CA LYS A 98 -13.82 -0.77 -8.86
C LYS A 98 -13.94 0.65 -9.38
N LEU A 99 -12.85 1.24 -9.87
CA LEU A 99 -13.01 2.36 -10.80
C LEU A 99 -13.77 1.85 -12.01
N GLY A 100 -14.88 2.53 -12.30
CA GLY A 100 -15.98 2.05 -13.12
C GLY A 100 -15.65 1.62 -14.54
N ASP A 101 -16.72 1.08 -15.14
CA ASP A 101 -16.88 0.61 -16.51
C ASP A 101 -16.20 1.48 -17.61
#